data_AF-A0A853F1P1-F1
#
_entry.id   AF-A0A853F1P1-F1
#
_cell.length_a   1.000
_cell.length_b   1.000
_cell.length_c   1.000
_cell.angle_alpha   90.00
_cell.angle_beta   90.00
_cell.angle_gamma   90.00
#
_symmetry.space_group_name_H-M   'P 1'
#
loop_
_entity.id
_entity.type
_entity.pdbx_description
1 polymer ?
#
loop_
_entity_poly.entity_id
_entity_poly.type
_entity_poly.pdbx_seq_one_letter_code
_entity_poly.pdbx_strand_id
1 'polypeptide(L)'
;MNNHQSTIFHQIENCLKTPLTLLGVDLKNFQFNKICHFANHPYLYKGLYMKFSKIVTSILLLASSSAYAQSNYQWVQMVPNNQLSIRVVLLDDTQCPKVEVNNKSHLMTLRADKTADFPAVCELLVGRDTYSIKINQHSLPTLPSQIDRVAILGDTGCRIKNNSVQACNDIEAWPFRTLSASLAAKTADVVLHVGDYLYRESPCPKGNAGCKGSPSGYNWDTWNADWFAPANPLLQSAVMAFARGNHEDCNRAYNGWFRYLSPWAYQAKAQNAPRWKILTFSR
;
A
#
# COMPACT_ATOMS: atom_id res chain seq x y z
N MET A 1 9.93 8.90 21.82
CA MET A 1 10.33 7.50 21.65
C MET A 1 10.53 7.29 20.16
N ASN A 2 11.79 7.24 19.73
CA ASN A 2 12.18 7.23 18.32
C ASN A 2 12.10 5.79 17.81
N ASN A 3 11.11 5.49 16.97
CA ASN A 3 10.98 4.21 16.28
C ASN A 3 11.64 4.31 14.90
N HIS A 4 12.91 3.94 14.82
CA HIS A 4 13.57 3.63 13.56
C HIS A 4 13.90 2.14 13.57
N GLN A 5 13.38 1.35 12.61
CA GLN A 5 14.20 0.39 11.81
C GLN A 5 13.46 -0.59 10.87
N SER A 6 14.11 -0.74 9.71
CA SER A 6 14.28 -1.83 8.72
C SER A 6 13.25 -2.96 8.48
N THR A 7 12.90 -3.11 7.21
CA THR A 7 12.30 -4.30 6.60
C THR A 7 13.33 -5.43 6.40
N ILE A 8 13.05 -6.60 6.97
CA ILE A 8 13.83 -7.84 6.80
C ILE A 8 13.28 -8.61 5.59
N PHE A 9 14.16 -9.10 4.71
CA PHE A 9 13.82 -10.06 3.66
C PHE A 9 14.15 -11.47 4.15
N HIS A 10 13.16 -12.35 4.19
CA HIS A 10 13.37 -13.77 4.42
C HIS A 10 13.25 -14.53 3.09
N GLN A 11 14.24 -15.38 2.80
CA GLN A 11 14.22 -16.30 1.67
C GLN A 11 13.33 -17.51 2.04
N ILE A 12 12.39 -17.88 1.18
CA ILE A 12 11.28 -18.80 1.49
C ILE A 12 11.71 -20.25 1.76
N GLU A 13 12.93 -20.66 1.38
CA GLU A 13 13.37 -22.07 1.46
C GLU A 13 13.30 -22.68 2.88
N ASN A 14 13.33 -21.86 3.93
CA ASN A 14 13.24 -22.34 5.32
C ASN A 14 11.90 -22.08 6.02
N CYS A 15 10.91 -21.45 5.37
CA CYS A 15 9.68 -21.03 6.06
C CYS A 15 8.41 -21.81 5.70
N LEU A 16 8.31 -22.40 4.50
CA LEU A 16 7.06 -23.05 4.06
C LEU A 16 7.34 -24.28 3.18
N LYS A 17 7.39 -25.46 3.78
CA LYS A 17 7.03 -26.69 3.07
C LYS A 17 5.51 -26.86 3.18
N THR A 18 4.83 -26.98 2.04
CA THR A 18 3.38 -27.24 1.83
C THR A 18 2.42 -26.03 1.90
N PRO A 19 1.32 -26.04 1.10
CA PRO A 19 0.93 -24.99 0.16
C PRO A 19 0.03 -23.91 0.79
N LEU A 20 -0.05 -22.76 0.11
CA LEU A 20 -0.87 -21.59 0.43
C LEU A 20 -2.25 -21.95 1.01
N THR A 21 -2.39 -21.76 2.32
CA THR A 21 -3.67 -21.54 2.99
C THR A 21 -3.46 -20.52 4.10
N LEU A 22 -4.39 -19.56 4.20
CA LEU A 22 -4.56 -18.50 5.21
C LEU A 22 -3.83 -17.16 5.00
N LEU A 23 -4.65 -16.19 4.58
CA LEU A 23 -4.54 -14.78 4.96
C LEU A 23 -4.81 -14.62 6.46
N GLY A 24 -3.89 -13.97 7.17
CA GLY A 24 -4.06 -13.50 8.56
C GLY A 24 -3.56 -14.46 9.64
N VAL A 25 -2.24 -14.49 9.87
CA VAL A 25 -1.64 -15.12 11.05
C VAL A 25 -0.40 -14.33 11.48
N ASP A 26 -0.24 -14.11 12.79
CA ASP A 26 1.07 -13.88 13.41
C ASP A 26 1.97 -15.09 13.10
N LEU A 27 3.00 -14.89 12.28
CA LEU A 27 3.92 -15.95 11.88
C LEU A 27 4.73 -16.42 13.10
N LYS A 28 4.36 -17.58 13.69
CA LYS A 28 5.18 -18.28 14.68
C LYS A 28 6.28 -19.07 13.96
N ASN A 29 7.53 -18.69 14.23
CA ASN A 29 8.70 -19.47 13.81
C ASN A 29 8.80 -20.76 14.66
N PHE A 30 8.66 -21.92 14.01
CA PHE A 30 8.60 -23.24 14.66
C PHE A 30 9.98 -23.73 15.19
N GLN A 31 11.07 -23.03 14.90
CA GLN A 31 12.41 -23.40 15.38
C GLN A 31 12.75 -22.83 16.77
N PHE A 32 12.01 -21.84 17.28
CA PHE A 32 12.44 -21.09 18.48
C PHE A 32 11.40 -20.89 19.58
N ASN A 33 10.19 -21.44 19.47
CA ASN A 33 9.10 -21.30 20.46
C ASN A 33 8.93 -19.88 21.02
N LYS A 34 9.16 -18.85 20.19
CA LYS A 34 9.00 -17.43 20.53
C LYS A 34 7.89 -16.83 19.67
N ILE A 35 7.01 -16.07 20.33
CA ILE A 35 6.05 -15.20 19.66
C ILE A 35 6.83 -14.00 19.15
N CYS A 36 6.76 -13.71 17.85
CA CYS A 36 7.34 -12.51 17.26
C CYS A 36 6.49 -11.31 17.67
N HIS A 37 6.77 -10.73 18.84
CA HIS A 37 6.29 -9.41 19.17
C HIS A 37 7.15 -8.40 18.39
N PHE A 38 6.56 -7.64 17.46
CA PHE A 38 7.25 -6.58 16.70
C PHE A 38 7.67 -5.37 17.55
N ALA A 39 7.60 -5.47 18.88
CA ALA A 39 8.04 -4.46 19.82
C ALA A 39 9.36 -4.91 20.48
N ASN A 40 10.40 -4.10 20.28
CA ASN A 40 11.72 -4.12 20.91
C ASN A 40 12.79 -4.95 20.19
N HIS A 41 13.69 -4.29 19.44
CA HIS A 41 15.12 -4.21 19.74
C HIS A 41 15.88 -3.40 18.64
N PRO A 42 16.96 -2.65 18.97
CA PRO A 42 17.54 -1.58 18.12
C PRO A 42 18.77 -2.06 17.30
N TYR A 43 19.24 -1.32 16.28
CA TYR A 43 20.60 -0.79 15.97
C TYR A 43 20.86 -0.42 14.45
N LEU A 44 21.75 0.57 14.25
CA LEU A 44 21.97 1.58 13.18
C LEU A 44 22.62 1.15 11.81
N TYR A 45 22.60 2.01 10.76
CA TYR A 45 23.79 2.71 10.15
C TYR A 45 23.49 3.72 9.00
N LYS A 46 24.46 4.63 8.78
CA LYS A 46 24.62 5.82 7.90
C LYS A 46 25.14 5.49 6.47
N GLY A 47 24.88 6.39 5.52
CA GLY A 47 25.92 6.88 4.58
C GLY A 47 26.00 6.28 3.18
N LEU A 48 25.60 7.07 2.18
CA LEU A 48 26.16 7.06 0.81
C LEU A 48 25.99 8.46 0.21
N TYR A 49 27.05 9.26 0.27
CA TYR A 49 27.19 10.50 -0.51
C TYR A 49 27.94 10.15 -1.81
N MET A 50 27.25 10.23 -2.95
CA MET A 50 27.90 10.23 -4.26
C MET A 50 28.20 11.68 -4.68
N LYS A 51 29.49 11.99 -4.86
CA LYS A 51 29.96 13.25 -5.44
C LYS A 51 29.75 13.23 -6.96
N PHE A 52 28.97 14.16 -7.49
CA PHE A 52 28.92 14.44 -8.93
C PHE A 52 29.82 15.64 -9.26
N SER A 53 30.72 15.45 -10.22
CA SER A 53 31.60 16.49 -10.77
C SER A 53 30.78 17.46 -11.62
N LYS A 54 31.01 18.77 -11.43
CA LYS A 54 30.29 19.84 -12.12
C LYS A 54 30.86 20.03 -13.53
N ILE A 55 30.08 19.72 -14.56
CA ILE A 55 30.25 20.28 -15.90
C ILE A 55 29.06 21.24 -16.08
N VAL A 56 29.34 22.54 -16.19
CA VAL A 56 28.32 23.59 -16.35
C VAL A 56 28.25 23.95 -17.82
N THR A 57 27.24 23.45 -18.52
CA THR A 57 26.85 23.92 -19.85
C THR A 57 25.54 24.69 -19.69
N SER A 58 25.60 26.02 -19.85
CA SER A 58 24.44 26.91 -19.70
C SER A 58 23.50 26.75 -20.90
N ILE A 59 22.47 25.90 -20.75
CA ILE A 59 21.31 25.85 -21.65
C ILE A 59 20.19 26.62 -20.96
N LEU A 60 19.75 27.73 -21.58
CA LEU A 60 18.61 28.52 -21.15
C LEU A 60 17.32 27.73 -21.47
N LEU A 61 16.88 26.87 -20.54
CA LEU A 61 15.56 26.22 -20.64
C LEU A 61 14.48 27.21 -20.22
N LEU A 62 13.67 27.65 -21.19
CA LEU A 62 12.35 28.23 -20.94
C LEU A 62 11.49 27.17 -20.24
N ALA A 63 11.37 27.26 -18.92
CA ALA A 63 10.54 26.36 -18.12
C ALA A 63 9.07 26.75 -18.29
N SER A 64 8.40 26.16 -19.26
CA SER A 64 6.94 26.14 -19.32
C SER A 64 6.43 25.37 -18.10
N SER A 65 5.81 26.05 -17.14
CA SER A 65 5.15 25.42 -16.01
C SER A 65 3.84 24.78 -16.49
N SER A 66 3.96 23.62 -17.13
CA SER A 66 2.81 22.74 -17.31
C SER A 66 2.36 22.30 -15.92
N ALA A 67 1.14 22.66 -15.55
CA ALA A 67 0.48 22.06 -14.40
C ALA A 67 0.34 20.55 -14.73
N TYR A 68 1.27 19.74 -14.21
CA TYR A 68 1.17 18.29 -14.31
C TYR A 68 -0.06 17.87 -13.52
N ALA A 69 -1.12 17.45 -14.22
CA ALA A 69 -2.23 16.76 -13.60
C ALA A 69 -1.68 15.52 -12.87
N GLN A 70 -2.11 15.31 -11.64
CA GLN A 70 -1.67 14.15 -10.87
C GLN A 70 -2.22 12.90 -11.57
N SER A 71 -1.33 11.99 -11.97
CA SER A 71 -1.75 10.71 -12.56
C SER A 71 -2.58 9.92 -11.55
N ASN A 72 -3.64 9.26 -12.01
CA ASN A 72 -4.42 8.34 -11.20
C ASN A 72 -3.54 7.28 -10.54
N TYR A 73 -3.87 6.93 -9.29
CA TYR A 73 -3.26 5.78 -8.65
C TYR A 73 -3.83 4.50 -9.25
N GLN A 74 -2.92 3.60 -9.63
CA GLN A 74 -3.26 2.32 -10.24
C GLN A 74 -2.40 1.20 -9.66
N TRP A 75 -2.96 0.03 -9.43
CA TRP A 75 -2.23 -1.11 -8.87
C TRP A 75 -2.90 -2.44 -9.22
N VAL A 76 -2.19 -3.51 -8.93
CA VAL A 76 -2.69 -4.89 -9.07
C VAL A 76 -2.65 -5.53 -7.69
N GLN A 77 -3.74 -6.20 -7.32
CA GLN A 77 -3.82 -6.94 -6.06
C GLN A 77 -4.36 -8.35 -6.24
N MET A 78 -3.95 -9.25 -5.35
CA MET A 78 -4.53 -10.57 -5.24
C MET A 78 -5.96 -10.49 -4.71
N VAL A 79 -6.84 -11.27 -5.31
CA VAL A 79 -8.23 -11.47 -4.87
C VAL A 79 -8.56 -12.98 -4.88
N PRO A 80 -9.69 -13.41 -4.31
CA PRO A 80 -10.09 -14.82 -4.29
C PRO A 80 -10.25 -15.43 -5.69
N ASN A 81 -10.47 -16.74 -5.74
CA ASN A 81 -10.78 -17.49 -6.98
C ASN A 81 -9.65 -17.48 -8.01
N ASN A 82 -8.39 -17.44 -7.57
CA ASN A 82 -7.21 -17.46 -8.46
C ASN A 82 -7.21 -16.31 -9.48
N GLN A 83 -7.63 -15.12 -9.03
CA GLN A 83 -7.72 -13.91 -9.84
C GLN A 83 -6.83 -12.80 -9.30
N LEU A 84 -6.53 -11.84 -10.18
CA LEU A 84 -5.99 -10.54 -9.83
C LEU A 84 -7.04 -9.47 -10.07
N SER A 85 -7.00 -8.41 -9.27
CA SER A 85 -7.79 -7.21 -9.45
C SER A 85 -6.88 -6.06 -9.83
N ILE A 86 -7.11 -5.48 -11.00
CA ILE A 86 -6.49 -4.24 -11.45
C ILE A 86 -7.40 -3.10 -10.99
N ARG A 87 -6.87 -2.12 -10.26
CA ARG A 87 -7.66 -1.00 -9.74
C ARG A 87 -7.08 0.34 -10.12
N VAL A 88 -7.96 1.31 -10.32
CA VAL A 88 -7.62 2.72 -10.61
C VAL A 88 -8.48 3.64 -9.76
N VAL A 89 -7.87 4.58 -9.05
CA VAL A 89 -8.58 5.71 -8.42
C VAL A 89 -8.71 6.83 -9.43
N LEU A 90 -9.94 7.27 -9.73
CA LEU A 90 -10.19 8.39 -10.64
C LEU A 90 -10.10 9.73 -9.88
N LEU A 91 -9.00 10.47 -10.07
CA LEU A 91 -8.80 11.77 -9.41
C LEU A 91 -9.56 12.87 -10.15
N ASP A 92 -9.21 13.07 -11.42
CA ASP A 92 -9.81 14.07 -12.30
C ASP A 92 -10.68 13.45 -13.40
N ASP A 93 -10.46 12.16 -13.70
CA ASP A 93 -11.20 11.45 -14.73
C ASP A 93 -12.65 11.15 -14.33
N THR A 94 -13.54 11.17 -15.33
CA THR A 94 -14.97 10.89 -15.14
C THR A 94 -15.37 9.48 -15.59
N GLN A 95 -14.46 8.77 -16.25
CA GLN A 95 -14.72 7.45 -16.84
C GLN A 95 -13.61 6.46 -16.51
N CYS A 96 -14.00 5.19 -16.38
CA CYS A 96 -13.03 4.12 -16.18
C CYS A 96 -12.13 3.95 -17.42
N PRO A 97 -10.81 3.84 -17.24
CA PRO A 97 -9.89 3.72 -18.36
C PRO A 97 -10.00 2.34 -19.02
N LYS A 98 -9.45 2.25 -20.24
CA LYS A 98 -9.16 0.97 -20.87
C LYS A 98 -7.84 0.42 -20.33
N VAL A 99 -7.76 -0.90 -20.22
CA VAL A 99 -6.56 -1.63 -19.83
C VAL A 99 -6.26 -2.69 -20.88
N GLU A 100 -5.00 -2.77 -21.30
CA GLU A 100 -4.49 -3.82 -22.17
C GLU A 100 -4.03 -4.99 -21.29
N VAL A 101 -4.70 -6.14 -21.40
CA VAL A 101 -4.39 -7.37 -20.68
C VAL A 101 -4.01 -8.42 -21.71
N ASN A 102 -2.80 -8.99 -21.62
CA ASN A 102 -2.28 -9.97 -22.58
C ASN A 102 -2.46 -9.51 -24.04
N ASN A 103 -2.17 -8.23 -24.32
CA ASN A 103 -2.31 -7.55 -25.62
C ASN A 103 -3.76 -7.41 -26.15
N LYS A 104 -4.77 -7.56 -25.28
CA LYS A 104 -6.17 -7.30 -25.61
C LYS A 104 -6.71 -6.14 -24.78
N SER A 105 -7.42 -5.23 -25.43
CA SER A 105 -8.04 -4.10 -24.73
C SER A 105 -9.32 -4.55 -24.02
N HIS A 106 -9.43 -4.18 -22.74
CA HIS A 106 -10.61 -4.37 -21.91
C HIS A 106 -11.03 -3.02 -21.31
N LEU A 107 -12.33 -2.82 -21.13
CA LEU A 107 -12.86 -1.67 -20.39
C LEU A 107 -13.00 -2.05 -18.91
N MET A 108 -12.47 -1.23 -18.01
CA MET A 108 -12.69 -1.43 -16.57
C MET A 108 -14.12 -1.03 -16.19
N THR A 109 -14.66 -1.62 -15.13
CA THR A 109 -15.97 -1.26 -14.59
C THR A 109 -15.84 -0.46 -13.29
N LEU A 110 -16.88 0.29 -12.95
CA LEU A 110 -16.95 0.97 -11.66
C LEU A 110 -17.02 -0.06 -10.54
N ARG A 111 -16.05 -0.01 -9.63
CA ARG A 111 -16.07 -0.73 -8.36
C ARG A 111 -16.85 0.07 -7.32
N ALA A 112 -16.63 1.38 -7.26
CA ALA A 112 -17.26 2.26 -6.30
C ALA A 112 -17.45 3.67 -6.89
N ASP A 113 -18.67 4.20 -6.80
CA ASP A 113 -19.01 5.55 -7.28
C ASP A 113 -18.31 6.66 -6.49
N LYS A 114 -18.14 7.83 -7.10
CA LYS A 114 -17.66 9.03 -6.41
C LYS A 114 -18.64 9.45 -5.32
N THR A 115 -18.13 9.85 -4.17
CA THR A 115 -18.89 10.45 -3.07
C THR A 115 -18.27 11.79 -2.66
N ALA A 116 -18.86 12.47 -1.67
CA ALA A 116 -18.30 13.73 -1.15
C ALA A 116 -16.87 13.56 -0.63
N ASP A 117 -16.60 12.48 0.11
CA ASP A 117 -15.31 12.24 0.77
C ASP A 117 -14.33 11.39 -0.05
N PHE A 118 -14.79 10.74 -1.13
CA PHE A 118 -13.99 9.75 -1.86
C PHE A 118 -14.13 9.80 -3.38
N PRO A 119 -13.01 9.70 -4.14
CA PRO A 119 -13.04 9.52 -5.58
C PRO A 119 -13.63 8.17 -5.99
N ALA A 120 -14.11 8.11 -7.23
CA ALA A 120 -14.53 6.86 -7.84
C ALA A 120 -13.36 5.89 -8.01
N VAL A 121 -13.65 4.58 -7.99
CA VAL A 121 -12.65 3.53 -8.21
C VAL A 121 -13.15 2.59 -9.29
N CYS A 122 -12.28 2.27 -10.24
CA CYS A 122 -12.51 1.29 -11.29
C CYS A 122 -11.79 -0.02 -10.97
N GLU A 123 -12.34 -1.13 -11.43
CA GLU A 123 -11.79 -2.47 -11.27
C GLU A 123 -11.91 -3.28 -12.56
N LEU A 124 -10.92 -4.13 -12.80
CA LEU A 124 -11.02 -5.25 -13.74
C LEU A 124 -10.43 -6.49 -13.07
N LEU A 125 -11.21 -7.58 -13.07
CA LEU A 125 -10.74 -8.89 -12.62
C LEU A 125 -10.13 -9.65 -13.81
N VAL A 126 -8.95 -10.23 -13.59
CA VAL A 126 -8.21 -11.02 -14.58
C VAL A 126 -7.70 -12.32 -13.96
N GLY A 127 -7.33 -13.30 -14.78
CA GLY A 127 -6.75 -14.56 -14.28
C GLY A 127 -5.38 -14.36 -13.62
N ARG A 128 -5.02 -15.18 -12.64
CA ARG A 128 -3.68 -15.19 -12.01
C ARG A 128 -2.54 -15.37 -13.03
N ASP A 129 -2.81 -16.08 -14.11
CA ASP A 129 -1.88 -16.36 -15.21
C ASP A 129 -1.71 -15.19 -16.20
N THR A 130 -2.28 -14.03 -15.91
CA THR A 130 -2.05 -12.79 -16.68
C THR A 130 -0.56 -12.44 -16.68
N TYR A 131 0.02 -12.29 -17.88
CA TYR A 131 1.45 -12.04 -18.05
C TYR A 131 1.77 -10.61 -18.51
N SER A 132 0.78 -9.83 -18.95
CA SER A 132 0.96 -8.41 -19.29
C SER A 132 -0.28 -7.61 -18.91
N ILE A 133 -0.06 -6.49 -18.21
CA ILE A 133 -1.10 -5.51 -17.86
C ILE A 133 -0.55 -4.11 -18.17
N LYS A 134 -1.26 -3.31 -18.97
CA LYS A 134 -0.90 -1.92 -19.25
C LYS A 134 -2.11 -1.01 -19.22
N ILE A 135 -1.96 0.15 -18.59
CA ILE A 135 -2.94 1.25 -18.64
C ILE A 135 -2.23 2.42 -19.30
N ASN A 136 -2.77 2.89 -20.44
CA ASN A 136 -2.08 3.82 -21.33
C ASN A 136 -0.67 3.30 -21.68
N GLN A 137 0.39 4.06 -21.36
CA GLN A 137 1.79 3.69 -21.60
C GLN A 137 2.47 3.07 -20.36
N HIS A 138 1.74 2.87 -19.25
CA HIS A 138 2.28 2.36 -18.00
C HIS A 138 2.02 0.86 -17.84
N SER A 139 3.09 0.08 -17.67
CA SER A 139 2.99 -1.34 -17.35
C SER A 139 2.79 -1.53 -15.85
N LEU A 140 1.91 -2.46 -15.48
CA LEU A 140 1.62 -2.84 -14.10
C LEU A 140 2.18 -4.24 -13.78
N PRO A 141 2.48 -4.53 -12.50
CA PRO A 141 3.06 -5.81 -12.11
C PRO A 141 2.08 -6.97 -12.32
N THR A 142 2.63 -8.13 -12.67
CA THR A 142 1.93 -9.41 -12.77
C THR A 142 2.52 -10.41 -11.78
N LEU A 143 1.84 -11.56 -11.56
CA LEU A 143 2.39 -12.62 -10.73
C LEU A 143 3.27 -13.57 -11.54
N PRO A 144 4.45 -13.97 -11.03
CA PRO A 144 5.16 -15.12 -11.57
C PRO A 144 4.38 -16.41 -11.33
N SER A 145 4.72 -17.46 -12.10
CA SER A 145 4.13 -18.80 -11.93
C SER A 145 4.34 -19.34 -10.51
N GLN A 146 5.54 -19.13 -9.97
CA GLN A 146 5.95 -19.41 -8.60
C GLN A 146 6.33 -18.12 -7.87
N ILE A 147 5.83 -17.94 -6.65
CA ILE A 147 6.13 -16.79 -5.79
C ILE A 147 7.28 -17.17 -4.86
N ASP A 148 8.40 -16.44 -4.91
CA ASP A 148 9.62 -16.74 -4.15
C ASP A 148 9.99 -15.63 -3.16
N ARG A 149 9.52 -14.40 -3.40
CA ARG A 149 9.88 -13.22 -2.59
C ARG A 149 8.64 -12.46 -2.18
N VAL A 150 8.34 -12.49 -0.88
CA VAL A 150 7.26 -11.72 -0.29
C VAL A 150 7.83 -10.65 0.64
N ALA A 151 7.49 -9.40 0.39
CA ALA A 151 7.73 -8.31 1.34
C ALA A 151 6.50 -8.17 2.25
N ILE A 152 6.73 -8.01 3.56
CA ILE A 152 5.66 -7.86 4.55
C ILE A 152 5.80 -6.51 5.25
N LEU A 153 4.68 -5.79 5.35
CA LEU A 153 4.58 -4.49 6.04
C LEU A 153 3.23 -4.38 6.76
N GLY A 154 3.15 -3.48 7.72
CA GLY A 154 1.95 -3.19 8.52
C GLY A 154 2.14 -1.86 9.22
N ASP A 155 1.06 -1.34 9.81
CA ASP A 155 1.12 -0.15 10.68
C ASP A 155 1.80 1.06 10.03
N THR A 156 1.50 1.30 8.75
CA THR A 156 2.21 2.28 7.92
C THR A 156 1.66 3.69 8.01
N GLY A 157 0.43 3.89 8.51
CA GLY A 157 -0.12 5.23 8.65
C GLY A 157 0.60 6.06 9.71
N CYS A 158 0.36 7.36 9.70
CA CYS A 158 0.98 8.29 10.64
C CYS A 158 -0.02 8.75 11.70
N ARG A 159 0.27 8.49 12.98
CA ARG A 159 -0.64 8.80 14.09
C ARG A 159 -0.84 10.30 14.28
N ILE A 160 -2.08 10.73 14.11
CA ILE A 160 -2.59 12.01 14.64
C ILE A 160 -3.95 11.73 15.27
N LYS A 161 -3.97 11.63 16.61
CA LYS A 161 -5.19 11.43 17.40
C LYS A 161 -5.13 12.23 18.70
N ASN A 162 -5.83 13.36 18.76
CA ASN A 162 -5.82 14.31 19.86
C ASN A 162 -4.36 14.65 20.26
N ASN A 163 -3.94 14.26 21.46
CA ASN A 163 -2.58 14.53 21.97
C ASN A 163 -1.56 13.45 21.60
N SER A 164 -1.98 12.37 20.94
CA SER A 164 -1.09 11.32 20.41
C SER A 164 -0.73 11.66 18.97
N VAL A 165 0.44 12.28 18.77
CA VAL A 165 0.83 12.87 17.48
C VAL A 165 2.25 12.49 17.12
N GLN A 166 2.44 11.91 15.93
CA GLN A 166 3.73 11.73 15.27
C GLN A 166 4.06 12.93 14.39
N ALA A 167 5.36 13.18 14.17
CA ALA A 167 5.83 14.20 13.24
C ALA A 167 5.71 13.71 11.79
N CYS A 168 4.49 13.67 11.28
CA CYS A 168 4.14 13.18 9.95
C CYS A 168 4.82 13.87 8.77
N ASN A 169 5.31 15.09 8.95
CA ASN A 169 6.04 15.85 7.94
C ASN A 169 7.56 15.61 8.02
N ASP A 170 8.02 14.86 9.02
CA ASP A 170 9.43 14.52 9.21
C ASP A 170 9.68 13.10 8.65
N ILE A 171 10.52 13.04 7.62
CA ILE A 171 10.85 11.80 6.92
C ILE A 171 11.58 10.78 7.81
N GLU A 172 12.27 11.24 8.86
CA GLU A 172 12.96 10.35 9.80
C GLU A 172 11.97 9.81 10.83
N ALA A 173 11.04 10.65 11.31
CA ALA A 173 10.03 10.25 12.29
C ALA A 173 8.93 9.35 11.70
N TRP A 174 8.61 9.50 10.41
CA TRP A 174 7.67 8.66 9.67
C TRP A 174 8.22 8.31 8.28
N PRO A 175 9.10 7.29 8.17
CA PRO A 175 9.89 7.02 6.97
C PRO A 175 9.17 6.18 5.90
N PHE A 176 7.84 6.08 5.95
CA PHE A 176 7.11 5.12 5.10
C PHE A 176 7.37 5.35 3.60
N ARG A 177 7.42 6.61 3.14
CA ARG A 177 7.77 6.94 1.75
C ARG A 177 9.14 6.37 1.34
N THR A 178 10.15 6.52 2.19
CA THR A 178 11.52 6.03 1.93
C THR A 178 11.56 4.50 1.94
N LEU A 179 10.87 3.86 2.90
CA LEU A 179 10.78 2.41 2.99
C LEU A 179 10.06 1.81 1.77
N SER A 180 8.96 2.43 1.35
CA SER A 180 8.21 2.06 0.14
C SER A 180 9.08 2.10 -1.11
N ALA A 181 9.83 3.19 -1.33
CA ALA A 181 10.76 3.28 -2.44
C ALA A 181 11.90 2.24 -2.36
N SER A 182 12.44 2.00 -1.16
CA SER A 182 13.49 0.99 -0.96
C SER A 182 12.98 -0.42 -1.23
N LEU A 183 11.75 -0.75 -0.84
CA LEU A 183 11.15 -2.05 -1.07
C LEU A 183 10.80 -2.26 -2.55
N ALA A 184 10.31 -1.23 -3.22
CA ALA A 184 10.06 -1.26 -4.66
C ALA A 184 11.32 -1.62 -5.45
N ALA A 185 12.49 -1.13 -5.00
CA ALA A 185 13.78 -1.44 -5.62
C ALA A 185 14.27 -2.88 -5.37
N LYS A 186 13.69 -3.61 -4.41
CA LYS A 186 14.10 -4.98 -4.06
C LYS A 186 13.33 -6.07 -4.82
N THR A 187 12.47 -5.69 -5.77
CA THR A 187 11.77 -6.59 -6.70
C THR A 187 11.00 -7.72 -5.99
N ALA A 188 10.17 -7.41 -4.99
CA ALA A 188 9.30 -8.43 -4.41
C ALA A 188 8.28 -8.93 -5.44
N ASP A 189 7.95 -10.23 -5.41
CA ASP A 189 6.91 -10.77 -6.29
C ASP A 189 5.52 -10.39 -5.76
N VAL A 190 5.38 -10.43 -4.42
CA VAL A 190 4.18 -10.00 -3.70
C VAL A 190 4.55 -9.11 -2.53
N VAL A 191 3.72 -8.09 -2.30
CA VAL A 191 3.80 -7.23 -1.12
C VAL A 191 2.55 -7.47 -0.27
N LEU A 192 2.71 -8.11 0.89
CA LEU A 192 1.66 -8.33 1.87
C LEU A 192 1.62 -7.18 2.88
N HIS A 193 0.52 -6.44 2.93
CA HIS A 193 0.27 -5.47 3.98
C HIS A 193 -0.72 -6.01 5.01
N VAL A 194 -0.34 -6.05 6.27
CA VAL A 194 -1.09 -6.74 7.34
C VAL A 194 -2.12 -5.84 8.06
N GLY A 195 -2.54 -4.74 7.44
CA GLY A 195 -3.50 -3.79 8.03
C GLY A 195 -2.89 -2.53 8.62
N ASP A 196 -3.77 -1.64 9.10
CA ASP A 196 -3.46 -0.40 9.81
C ASP A 196 -2.74 0.60 8.90
N TYR A 197 -3.50 1.07 7.91
CA TYR A 197 -3.04 1.98 6.86
C TYR A 197 -3.30 3.43 7.23
N LEU A 198 -4.41 3.73 7.92
CA LEU A 198 -4.85 5.11 8.19
C LEU A 198 -4.82 5.43 9.69
N TYR A 199 -4.10 6.49 10.04
CA TYR A 199 -3.85 6.85 11.43
C TYR A 199 -4.05 8.34 11.76
N ARG A 200 -4.27 9.20 10.75
CA ARG A 200 -4.60 10.63 10.91
C ARG A 200 -6.09 10.83 11.22
N GLU A 201 -6.52 10.39 12.39
CA GLU A 201 -7.93 10.37 12.81
C GLU A 201 -8.48 11.75 13.23
N SER A 202 -7.63 12.66 13.73
CA SER A 202 -8.03 14.00 14.18
C SER A 202 -7.12 15.09 13.59
N PRO A 203 -7.55 16.36 13.57
CA PRO A 203 -6.69 17.46 13.13
C PRO A 203 -5.38 17.55 13.92
N CYS A 204 -4.32 17.99 13.25
CA CYS A 204 -3.05 18.31 13.89
C CYS A 204 -3.26 19.41 14.96
N PRO A 205 -2.83 19.20 16.22
CA PRO A 205 -2.98 20.20 17.28
C PRO A 205 -2.31 21.54 16.91
N LYS A 206 -2.96 22.64 17.28
CA LYS A 206 -2.46 24.00 17.01
C LYS A 206 -1.04 24.15 17.56
N GLY A 207 -0.12 24.62 16.71
CA GLY A 207 1.27 24.85 17.08
C GLY A 207 2.20 23.64 16.92
N ASN A 208 1.68 22.44 16.62
CA ASN A 208 2.54 21.29 16.34
C ASN A 208 3.11 21.36 14.91
N ALA A 209 4.39 21.71 14.79
CA ALA A 209 5.07 21.82 13.50
C ALA A 209 5.22 20.48 12.77
N GLY A 210 5.31 19.38 13.51
CA GLY A 210 5.56 18.04 12.96
C GLY A 210 4.42 17.47 12.12
N CYS A 211 3.19 17.95 12.30
CA CYS A 211 2.03 17.54 11.51
C CYS A 211 1.31 18.71 10.84
N LYS A 212 1.91 19.90 10.82
CA LYS A 212 1.26 21.12 10.29
C LYS A 212 0.76 20.89 8.87
N GLY A 213 -0.53 21.15 8.62
CA GLY A 213 -1.16 20.98 7.31
C GLY A 213 -1.48 19.52 6.93
N SER A 214 -1.24 18.55 7.81
CA SER A 214 -1.70 17.17 7.57
C SER A 214 -3.23 17.13 7.46
N PRO A 215 -3.78 16.35 6.50
CA PRO A 215 -5.21 16.08 6.45
C PRO A 215 -5.62 15.24 7.66
N SER A 216 -6.92 15.16 7.90
CA SER A 216 -7.47 14.34 8.98
C SER A 216 -8.86 13.81 8.65
N GLY A 217 -9.21 12.71 9.31
CA GLY A 217 -10.51 12.05 9.18
C GLY A 217 -10.47 10.88 8.19
N TYR A 218 -11.62 10.26 7.98
CA TYR A 218 -11.74 9.09 7.11
C TYR A 218 -12.19 9.50 5.71
N ASN A 219 -11.32 10.21 4.98
CA ASN A 219 -11.58 10.75 3.64
C ASN A 219 -10.41 10.49 2.69
N TRP A 220 -10.58 10.84 1.42
CA TRP A 220 -9.57 10.68 0.38
C TRP A 220 -8.23 11.32 0.74
N ASP A 221 -8.21 12.58 1.18
CA ASP A 221 -6.95 13.29 1.43
C ASP A 221 -6.11 12.57 2.49
N THR A 222 -6.77 11.99 3.48
CA THR A 222 -6.11 11.24 4.55
C THR A 222 -5.64 9.86 4.06
N TRP A 223 -6.43 9.13 3.28
CA TRP A 223 -5.98 7.90 2.61
C TRP A 223 -4.82 8.13 1.65
N ASN A 224 -4.85 9.24 0.91
CA ASN A 224 -3.79 9.64 0.02
C ASN A 224 -2.51 9.96 0.82
N ALA A 225 -2.64 10.71 1.90
CA ALA A 225 -1.51 11.09 2.74
C ALA A 225 -0.88 9.89 3.47
N ASP A 226 -1.67 8.99 4.06
CA ASP A 226 -1.15 7.85 4.85
C ASP A 226 -0.70 6.69 3.95
N TRP A 227 -1.41 6.44 2.85
CA TRP A 227 -1.23 5.24 2.04
C TRP A 227 -0.81 5.51 0.60
N PHE A 228 -1.69 6.08 -0.25
CA PHE A 228 -1.43 6.09 -1.71
C PHE A 228 -0.19 6.87 -2.11
N ALA A 229 0.01 8.09 -1.60
CA ALA A 229 1.16 8.91 -1.96
C ALA A 229 2.50 8.28 -1.52
N PRO A 230 2.68 7.82 -0.26
CA PRO A 230 3.92 7.16 0.14
C PRO A 230 4.07 5.75 -0.45
N ALA A 231 2.99 4.99 -0.64
CA ALA A 231 3.02 3.62 -1.16
C ALA A 231 3.10 3.53 -2.69
N ASN A 232 2.96 4.63 -3.44
CA ASN A 232 2.91 4.57 -4.90
C ASN A 232 4.07 3.79 -5.54
N PRO A 233 5.35 3.94 -5.11
CA PRO A 233 6.43 3.09 -5.61
C PRO A 233 6.16 1.59 -5.43
N LEU A 234 5.65 1.18 -4.27
CA LEU A 234 5.25 -0.21 -4.01
C LEU A 234 4.12 -0.66 -4.94
N LEU A 235 3.06 0.15 -5.03
CA LEU A 235 1.88 -0.12 -5.86
C LEU A 235 2.22 -0.30 -7.34
N GLN A 236 3.27 0.37 -7.84
CA GLN A 236 3.76 0.22 -9.21
C GLN A 236 4.75 -0.96 -9.40
N SER A 237 5.34 -1.48 -8.32
CA SER A 237 6.48 -2.42 -8.41
C SER A 237 6.12 -3.89 -8.23
N ALA A 238 5.03 -4.20 -7.51
CA ALA A 238 4.69 -5.56 -7.13
C ALA A 238 3.17 -5.75 -6.99
N VAL A 239 2.73 -7.01 -7.08
CA VAL A 239 1.33 -7.36 -6.81
C VAL A 239 1.07 -7.29 -5.31
N MET A 240 0.00 -6.60 -4.92
CA MET A 240 -0.34 -6.38 -3.52
C MET A 240 -1.24 -7.48 -2.96
N ALA A 241 -1.04 -7.84 -1.70
CA ALA A 241 -2.00 -8.59 -0.89
C ALA A 241 -2.35 -7.76 0.34
N PHE A 242 -3.62 -7.46 0.52
CA PHE A 242 -4.08 -6.59 1.60
C PHE A 242 -4.84 -7.37 2.67
N ALA A 243 -4.45 -7.19 3.92
CA ALA A 243 -5.24 -7.57 5.09
C ALA A 243 -5.81 -6.32 5.76
N ARG A 244 -6.92 -6.49 6.49
CA ARG A 244 -7.61 -5.41 7.20
C ARG A 244 -7.11 -5.33 8.63
N GLY A 245 -6.68 -4.14 9.05
CA GLY A 245 -6.35 -3.87 10.44
C GLY A 245 -7.55 -3.37 11.25
N ASN A 246 -7.36 -3.12 12.54
CA ASN A 246 -8.39 -2.55 13.40
C ASN A 246 -8.58 -1.04 13.19
N HIS A 247 -7.72 -0.37 12.43
CA HIS A 247 -7.94 1.02 11.98
C HIS A 247 -8.91 1.12 10.81
N GLU A 248 -9.17 0.02 10.14
CA GLU A 248 -10.08 -0.09 9.00
C GLU A 248 -11.39 -0.83 9.35
N ASP A 249 -11.71 -0.93 10.63
CA ASP A 249 -12.93 -1.55 11.12
C ASP A 249 -14.16 -0.63 10.93
N CYS A 250 -15.35 -1.18 11.20
CA CYS A 250 -16.65 -0.59 10.87
C CYS A 250 -16.92 0.78 11.51
N ASN A 251 -16.21 1.11 12.59
CA ASN A 251 -16.37 2.39 13.30
C ASN A 251 -15.30 3.43 12.90
N ARG A 252 -14.44 3.07 11.93
CA ARG A 252 -13.25 3.85 11.55
C ARG A 252 -13.15 3.92 10.02
N ALA A 253 -12.01 3.56 9.44
CA ALA A 253 -11.73 3.75 8.03
C ALA A 253 -12.34 2.67 7.09
N TYR A 254 -13.44 2.00 7.49
CA TYR A 254 -14.04 0.92 6.69
C TYR A 254 -14.41 1.34 5.27
N ASN A 255 -14.89 2.58 5.08
CA ASN A 255 -15.30 3.09 3.77
C ASN A 255 -14.13 3.03 2.77
N GLY A 256 -12.96 3.53 3.19
CA GLY A 256 -11.77 3.46 2.36
C GLY A 256 -11.26 2.02 2.20
N TRP A 257 -11.32 1.19 3.25
CA TRP A 257 -10.94 -0.22 3.13
C TRP A 257 -11.74 -0.97 2.06
N PHE A 258 -13.07 -0.92 2.10
CA PHE A 258 -13.90 -1.64 1.13
C PHE A 258 -13.78 -1.06 -0.27
N ARG A 259 -13.67 0.27 -0.37
CA ARG A 259 -13.47 0.98 -1.64
C ARG A 259 -12.15 0.61 -2.30
N TYR A 260 -11.05 0.66 -1.56
CA TYR A 260 -9.70 0.57 -2.10
C TYR A 260 -9.05 -0.80 -1.97
N LEU A 261 -9.07 -1.43 -0.79
CA LEU A 261 -8.11 -2.52 -0.50
C LEU A 261 -8.75 -3.90 -0.35
N SER A 262 -10.04 -3.95 0.02
CA SER A 262 -10.75 -5.22 0.22
C SER A 262 -10.61 -6.14 -1.00
N PRO A 263 -10.24 -7.42 -0.80
CA PRO A 263 -10.13 -8.37 -1.91
C PRO A 263 -11.50 -8.89 -2.37
N TRP A 264 -12.58 -8.52 -1.69
CA TRP A 264 -13.95 -8.91 -2.01
C TRP A 264 -14.67 -7.85 -2.84
N ALA A 265 -15.87 -8.17 -3.31
CA ALA A 265 -16.78 -7.20 -3.93
C ALA A 265 -16.93 -5.95 -3.05
N TYR A 266 -17.08 -4.78 -3.69
CA TYR A 266 -17.26 -3.53 -2.96
C TYR A 266 -18.51 -3.58 -2.09
N GLN A 267 -18.38 -3.10 -0.85
CA GLN A 267 -19.46 -2.96 0.09
C GLN A 267 -19.54 -1.50 0.51
N ALA A 268 -20.60 -0.81 0.09
CA ALA A 268 -20.84 0.59 0.46
C ALA A 268 -21.22 0.77 1.94
N LYS A 269 -21.57 -0.32 2.64
CA LYS A 269 -21.87 -0.32 4.07
C LYS A 269 -20.92 -1.26 4.77
N ALA A 270 -20.49 -0.87 5.97
CA ALA A 270 -19.71 -1.75 6.82
C ALA A 270 -20.49 -3.01 7.11
N GLN A 271 -19.99 -4.16 6.68
CA GLN A 271 -20.43 -5.44 7.21
C GLN A 271 -19.42 -5.85 8.28
N ASN A 272 -19.94 -6.34 9.41
CA ASN A 272 -19.13 -7.05 10.37
C ASN A 272 -18.64 -8.34 9.69
N ALA A 273 -17.55 -8.24 8.93
CA ALA A 273 -16.80 -9.41 8.55
C ALA A 273 -16.45 -10.12 9.87
N PRO A 274 -16.76 -11.41 10.03
CA PRO A 274 -16.46 -12.12 11.26
C PRO A 274 -15.00 -11.87 11.60
N ARG A 275 -14.71 -11.46 12.85
CA ARG A 275 -13.35 -11.54 13.36
C ARG A 275 -12.90 -12.96 13.08
N TRP A 276 -11.85 -13.13 12.28
CA TRP A 276 -11.30 -14.45 12.01
C TRP A 276 -11.02 -15.11 13.35
N LYS A 277 -11.82 -16.11 13.72
CA LYS A 277 -11.44 -17.01 14.80
C LYS A 277 -10.31 -17.84 14.22
N ILE A 278 -9.16 -17.77 14.86
CA ILE A 278 -8.06 -18.69 14.57
C ILE A 278 -8.61 -20.09 14.78
N LEU A 279 -8.86 -20.82 13.68
CA LEU A 279 -9.03 -22.27 13.73
C LEU A 279 -7.62 -22.84 13.71
N THR A 280 -7.03 -22.98 14.90
CA THR A 280 -5.82 -23.80 15.04
C THR A 280 -6.20 -25.24 14.75
N PHE A 281 -5.85 -25.75 13.58
CA PHE A 281 -5.76 -27.19 13.38
C PHE A 281 -4.48 -27.66 14.06
N SER A 282 -4.60 -28.15 15.28
CA SER A 282 -3.57 -29.04 15.86
C SER A 282 -3.64 -30.36 15.10
N ARG A 283 -2.50 -30.81 14.57
CA ARG A 283 -2.31 -32.26 14.39
C ARG A 283 -2.04 -32.87 15.76
#